data_AF-A0A1X1ZTK9-F1
#
_entry.id   AF-A0A1X1ZTK9-F1
#
_cell.length_a   1.000
_cell.length_b   1.000
_cell.length_c   1.000
_cell.angle_alpha   90.00
_cell.angle_beta   90.00
_cell.angle_gamma   90.00
#
_symmetry.space_group_name_H-M   'P 1'
#
loop_
_entity.id
_entity.type
_entity.pdbx_description
1 polymer ?
#
loop_
_entity_poly.entity_id
_entity_poly.type
_entity_poly.pdbx_seq_one_letter_code
_entity_poly.pdbx_strand_id
1 'polypeptide(L)'
;MLRGIKPGRFGGPELDSWRLSVMPGNPVRTVVAIDPSDSGQGDAAGIIAASLTTEGVVVVHRDISKPLTPEQWARAAVELAIDTGASEIAVETYIAREGYLSVLNTTMRRYRLPHPIRATPWPPRNNRSGRGRDDAMAHSAKLIQGLETGTVRLVGHLPSFEGQATRWQATQHQPDCIAAAVIAHDVLTNGGQVSFVSPIDRARRGMFSEPPAWMTRRIGGG
;
A
#
# COMPACT_ATOMS: atom_id res chain seq x y z
N MET A 1 16.34 -2.82 33.36
CA MET A 1 15.99 -4.26 33.31
C MET A 1 15.38 -4.52 31.95
N LEU A 2 16.20 -4.89 30.97
CA LEU A 2 15.77 -5.12 29.57
C LEU A 2 15.00 -6.44 29.53
N ARG A 3 13.69 -6.39 29.28
CA ARG A 3 12.87 -7.59 29.07
C ARG A 3 13.28 -8.20 27.73
N GLY A 4 14.00 -9.32 27.77
CA GLY A 4 14.32 -10.10 26.59
C GLY A 4 13.04 -10.67 25.97
N ILE A 5 12.74 -10.23 24.75
CA ILE A 5 11.63 -10.75 23.94
C ILE A 5 12.14 -11.96 23.15
N LYS A 6 11.30 -13.01 23.06
CA LYS A 6 11.54 -14.16 22.20
C LYS A 6 11.35 -13.74 20.72
N PRO A 7 12.23 -14.15 19.80
CA PRO A 7 12.10 -13.80 18.39
C PRO A 7 10.73 -14.24 17.83
N GLY A 8 10.07 -13.34 17.11
CA GLY A 8 8.88 -13.63 16.33
C GLY A 8 7.53 -13.31 16.97
N ARG A 9 7.46 -12.53 18.05
CA ARG A 9 6.18 -12.06 18.61
C ARG A 9 6.06 -10.54 18.46
N PHE A 10 5.00 -10.04 17.83
CA PHE A 10 4.63 -8.63 17.97
C PHE A 10 4.20 -8.43 19.43
N GLY A 11 4.97 -7.63 20.18
CA GLY A 11 4.71 -7.39 21.59
C GLY A 11 3.34 -6.75 21.79
N GLY A 12 2.40 -7.47 22.43
CA GLY A 12 1.06 -6.96 22.72
C GLY A 12 1.07 -5.66 23.56
N PRO A 13 1.81 -5.59 24.68
CA PRO A 13 1.93 -4.37 25.48
C PRO A 13 2.49 -3.15 24.72
N GLU A 14 3.35 -3.40 23.75
CA GLU A 14 4.01 -2.39 22.93
C GLU A 14 3.03 -1.75 21.94
N LEU A 15 2.10 -2.53 21.37
CA LEU A 15 1.02 -2.00 20.53
C LEU A 15 0.12 -1.02 21.29
N ASP A 16 -0.21 -1.33 22.54
CA ASP A 16 -1.02 -0.45 23.38
C ASP A 16 -0.25 0.81 23.80
N SER A 17 1.06 0.67 24.07
CA SER A 17 1.91 1.78 24.50
C SER A 17 2.01 2.90 23.45
N TRP A 18 1.92 2.54 22.17
CA TRP A 18 2.04 3.48 21.04
C TRP A 18 0.72 3.73 20.31
N ARG A 19 -0.41 3.26 20.86
CA ARG A 19 -1.73 3.38 20.23
C ARG A 19 -2.16 4.84 20.13
N LEU A 20 -2.68 5.20 18.96
CA LEU A 20 -3.27 6.50 18.71
C LEU A 20 -4.79 6.40 18.85
N SER A 21 -5.40 7.30 19.62
CA SER A 21 -6.86 7.34 19.76
C SER A 21 -7.56 7.83 18.49
N VAL A 22 -6.89 8.69 17.73
CA VAL A 22 -7.39 9.26 16.48
C VAL A 22 -6.24 9.37 15.48
N MET A 23 -6.60 9.38 14.21
CA MET A 23 -5.65 9.64 13.14
C MET A 23 -5.03 11.04 13.28
N PRO A 24 -3.70 11.18 13.21
CA PRO A 24 -3.06 12.48 13.07
C PRO A 24 -3.55 13.21 11.83
N GLY A 25 -3.73 14.53 11.93
CA GLY A 25 -4.13 15.35 10.79
C GLY A 25 -3.03 15.46 9.73
N ASN A 26 -3.42 15.71 8.48
CA ASN A 26 -2.52 16.02 7.36
C ASN A 26 -1.38 15.01 7.14
N PRO A 27 -1.68 13.72 6.87
CA PRO A 27 -0.64 12.76 6.52
C PRO A 27 0.13 13.21 5.27
N VAL A 28 1.44 12.98 5.26
CA VAL A 28 2.32 13.23 4.10
C VAL A 28 1.88 12.37 2.93
N ARG A 29 1.50 11.12 3.22
CA ARG A 29 1.10 10.15 2.22
C ARG A 29 0.26 9.04 2.84
N THR A 30 -0.79 8.63 2.14
CA THR A 30 -1.57 7.43 2.47
C THR A 30 -1.47 6.41 1.34
N VAL A 31 -1.33 5.13 1.71
CA VAL A 31 -1.29 3.99 0.80
C VAL A 31 -2.24 2.90 1.27
N VAL A 32 -2.77 2.15 0.31
CA VAL A 32 -3.41 0.86 0.55
C VAL A 32 -2.45 -0.22 0.08
N ALA A 33 -2.17 -1.20 0.91
CA ALA A 33 -1.34 -2.34 0.57
C ALA A 33 -2.18 -3.62 0.50
N ILE A 34 -1.82 -4.49 -0.45
CA ILE A 34 -2.51 -5.73 -0.74
C ILE A 34 -1.51 -6.88 -0.77
N ASP A 35 -1.73 -7.87 0.09
CA ASP A 35 -1.24 -9.24 -0.11
C ASP A 35 -2.39 -10.07 -0.70
N PRO A 36 -2.39 -10.35 -2.01
CA PRO A 36 -3.56 -10.85 -2.72
C PRO A 36 -3.73 -12.36 -2.53
N SER A 37 -4.99 -12.80 -2.48
CA SER A 37 -5.34 -14.21 -2.66
C SER A 37 -5.97 -14.49 -4.04
N ASP A 38 -5.73 -15.70 -4.55
CA ASP A 38 -6.10 -16.10 -5.92
C ASP A 38 -7.50 -16.72 -6.03
N SER A 39 -7.98 -17.40 -4.99
CA SER A 39 -9.17 -18.26 -5.05
C SER A 39 -10.38 -17.74 -4.28
N GLY A 40 -10.20 -16.79 -3.36
CA GLY A 40 -11.22 -16.38 -2.38
C GLY A 40 -11.69 -17.49 -1.43
N GLN A 41 -11.06 -18.66 -1.46
CA GLN A 41 -11.36 -19.84 -0.64
C GLN A 41 -10.08 -20.27 0.08
N GLY A 42 -10.13 -20.35 1.41
CA GLY A 42 -8.97 -20.67 2.24
C GLY A 42 -8.22 -19.41 2.70
N ASP A 43 -7.43 -18.83 1.81
CA ASP A 43 -6.50 -17.74 2.17
C ASP A 43 -7.17 -16.36 2.07
N ALA A 44 -6.87 -15.49 3.05
CA ALA A 44 -7.39 -14.14 3.07
C ALA A 44 -6.60 -13.26 2.10
N ALA A 45 -7.25 -12.27 1.50
CA ALA A 45 -6.49 -11.15 0.94
C ALA A 45 -6.17 -10.19 2.09
N GLY A 46 -4.89 -9.96 2.35
CA GLY A 46 -4.41 -8.92 3.26
C GLY A 46 -4.68 -7.55 2.64
N ILE A 47 -5.45 -6.68 3.31
CA ILE A 47 -5.74 -5.32 2.82
C ILE A 47 -5.63 -4.31 3.95
N ILE A 48 -4.57 -3.51 3.91
CA ILE A 48 -4.20 -2.55 4.95
C ILE A 48 -4.15 -1.13 4.39
N ALA A 49 -4.75 -0.16 5.09
CA ALA A 49 -4.44 1.26 4.85
C ALA A 49 -3.47 1.78 5.92
N ALA A 50 -2.41 2.44 5.46
CA ALA A 50 -1.44 3.10 6.32
C ALA A 50 -1.05 4.48 5.78
N SER A 51 -0.64 5.36 6.69
CA SER A 51 -0.24 6.73 6.37
C SER A 51 1.11 7.09 6.99
N LEU A 52 1.92 7.89 6.30
CA LEU A 52 3.13 8.51 6.84
C LEU A 52 2.78 9.90 7.38
N THR A 53 3.12 10.17 8.64
CA THR A 53 2.93 11.51 9.23
C THR A 53 4.10 12.44 8.91
N THR A 54 3.94 13.73 9.19
CA THR A 54 4.98 14.75 9.05
C THR A 54 6.20 14.50 9.96
N GLU A 55 6.02 13.74 11.03
CA GLU A 55 7.07 13.35 11.99
C GLU A 55 7.81 12.06 11.57
N GLY A 56 7.48 11.50 10.41
CA GLY A 56 8.10 10.27 9.91
C GLY A 56 7.57 8.99 10.57
N VAL A 57 6.39 9.05 11.22
CA VAL A 57 5.74 7.89 11.82
C VAL A 57 4.80 7.24 10.80
N VAL A 58 4.88 5.92 10.66
CA VAL A 58 3.88 5.16 9.89
C VAL A 58 2.71 4.80 10.80
N VAL A 59 1.50 5.06 10.34
CA VAL A 59 0.28 4.82 11.10
C VAL A 59 -0.60 3.86 10.32
N VAL A 60 -0.84 2.67 10.87
CA VAL A 60 -1.80 1.70 10.34
C VAL A 60 -3.17 2.01 10.94
N HIS A 61 -4.19 2.17 10.09
CA HIS A 61 -5.49 2.66 10.54
C HIS A 61 -6.70 1.91 10.02
N ARG A 62 -6.54 1.06 9.00
CA ARG A 62 -7.61 0.17 8.55
C ARG A 62 -7.02 -1.19 8.22
N ASP A 63 -7.70 -2.22 8.69
CA ASP A 63 -7.53 -3.61 8.28
C ASP A 63 -8.89 -4.10 7.81
N ILE A 64 -9.01 -4.41 6.52
CA ILE A 64 -10.22 -4.98 5.93
C ILE A 64 -9.94 -6.37 5.32
N SER A 65 -8.86 -7.02 5.78
CA SER A 65 -8.40 -8.31 5.29
C SER A 65 -9.46 -9.40 5.51
N LYS A 66 -9.73 -10.19 4.47
CA LYS A 66 -10.73 -11.26 4.47
C LYS A 66 -10.60 -12.14 3.22
N PRO A 67 -11.18 -13.36 3.18
CA PRO A 67 -11.20 -14.20 1.99
C PRO A 67 -11.95 -13.51 0.83
N LEU A 68 -11.24 -13.23 -0.25
CA LEU A 68 -11.77 -12.49 -1.42
C LEU A 68 -11.17 -13.02 -2.72
N THR A 69 -11.98 -13.08 -3.77
CA THR A 69 -11.47 -13.32 -5.13
C THR A 69 -10.69 -12.10 -5.66
N PRO A 70 -9.91 -12.25 -6.75
CA PRO A 70 -9.25 -11.14 -7.44
C PRO A 70 -10.10 -9.90 -7.69
N GLU A 71 -11.32 -10.05 -8.21
CA GLU A 71 -12.18 -8.87 -8.42
C GLU A 71 -12.67 -8.27 -7.11
N GLN A 72 -12.91 -9.10 -6.09
CA GLN A 72 -13.43 -8.66 -4.80
C GLN A 72 -12.39 -7.87 -3.99
N TRP A 73 -11.15 -8.34 -3.89
CA TRP A 73 -10.10 -7.59 -3.19
C TRP A 73 -9.70 -6.34 -3.96
N ALA A 74 -9.71 -6.37 -5.30
CA ALA A 74 -9.41 -5.17 -6.09
C ALA A 74 -10.47 -4.08 -5.88
N ARG A 75 -11.74 -4.48 -5.83
CA ARG A 75 -12.84 -3.58 -5.48
C ARG A 75 -12.68 -2.99 -4.08
N ALA A 76 -12.49 -3.85 -3.08
CA ALA A 76 -12.36 -3.43 -1.69
C ALA A 76 -11.17 -2.48 -1.49
N ALA A 77 -10.05 -2.73 -2.16
CA ALA A 77 -8.87 -1.87 -2.09
C ALA A 77 -9.08 -0.50 -2.76
N VAL A 78 -9.79 -0.44 -3.89
CA VAL A 78 -10.13 0.84 -4.54
C VAL A 78 -11.10 1.66 -3.68
N GLU A 79 -12.13 1.02 -3.13
CA GLU A 79 -13.06 1.67 -2.19
C GLU A 79 -12.30 2.19 -0.96
N LEU A 80 -11.45 1.37 -0.34
CA LEU A 80 -10.61 1.78 0.78
C LEU A 80 -9.67 2.93 0.42
N ALA A 81 -9.07 2.92 -0.77
CA ALA A 81 -8.17 3.96 -1.22
C ALA A 81 -8.90 5.31 -1.41
N ILE A 82 -10.14 5.28 -1.90
CA ILE A 82 -11.00 6.46 -1.99
C ILE A 82 -11.34 6.98 -0.58
N ASP A 83 -11.82 6.10 0.30
CA ASP A 83 -12.27 6.45 1.65
C ASP A 83 -11.14 7.03 2.52
N THR A 84 -9.91 6.60 2.27
CA THR A 84 -8.74 7.00 3.06
C THR A 84 -7.90 8.11 2.43
N GLY A 85 -8.25 8.58 1.23
CA GLY A 85 -7.44 9.56 0.51
C GLY A 85 -6.10 9.00 0.02
N ALA A 86 -5.99 7.68 -0.17
CA ALA A 86 -4.75 7.06 -0.60
C ALA A 86 -4.35 7.49 -2.01
N SER A 87 -3.04 7.64 -2.22
CA SER A 87 -2.46 7.99 -3.52
C SER A 87 -1.89 6.78 -4.27
N GLU A 88 -1.73 5.65 -3.58
CA GLU A 88 -1.15 4.42 -4.10
C GLU A 88 -1.84 3.19 -3.52
N ILE A 89 -2.08 2.22 -4.40
CA ILE A 89 -2.45 0.85 -4.07
C ILE A 89 -1.26 -0.04 -4.42
N ALA A 90 -0.52 -0.49 -3.42
CA ALA A 90 0.63 -1.37 -3.60
C ALA A 90 0.21 -2.83 -3.46
N VAL A 91 0.50 -3.67 -4.45
CA VAL A 91 0.10 -5.08 -4.46
C VAL A 91 1.31 -6.00 -4.54
N GLU A 92 1.34 -7.06 -3.76
CA GLU A 92 2.36 -8.11 -3.85
C GLU A 92 2.27 -8.87 -5.18
N THR A 93 3.40 -9.08 -5.86
CA THR A 93 3.41 -9.55 -7.25
C THR A 93 4.34 -10.73 -7.55
N TYR A 94 4.68 -11.56 -6.57
CA TYR A 94 5.64 -12.66 -6.76
C TYR A 94 5.26 -13.67 -7.85
N ILE A 95 3.96 -13.98 -8.02
CA ILE A 95 3.50 -15.04 -8.93
C ILE A 95 2.78 -14.49 -10.17
N ALA A 96 1.96 -13.44 -10.04
CA ALA A 96 1.04 -12.99 -11.10
C ALA A 96 1.04 -11.47 -11.35
N ARG A 97 2.22 -10.86 -11.46
CA ARG A 97 2.42 -9.40 -11.53
C ARG A 97 1.52 -8.66 -12.53
N GLU A 98 1.49 -9.11 -13.78
CA GLU A 98 0.72 -8.41 -14.83
C GLU A 98 -0.79 -8.59 -14.64
N GLY A 99 -1.22 -9.75 -14.11
CA GLY A 99 -2.61 -10.05 -13.80
C GLY A 99 -3.17 -9.14 -12.72
N TYR A 100 -2.51 -9.05 -11.57
CA TYR A 100 -3.01 -8.23 -10.44
C TYR A 100 -3.06 -6.74 -10.77
N LEU A 101 -2.04 -6.22 -11.44
CA LEU A 101 -2.06 -4.83 -11.91
C LEU A 101 -3.16 -4.59 -12.94
N SER A 102 -3.43 -5.55 -13.83
CA SER A 102 -4.52 -5.44 -14.81
C SER A 102 -5.88 -5.42 -14.12
N VAL A 103 -6.10 -6.27 -13.11
CA VAL A 103 -7.34 -6.31 -12.32
C VAL A 103 -7.56 -4.99 -11.58
N LEU A 104 -6.53 -4.47 -10.90
CA LEU A 104 -6.61 -3.16 -10.21
C LEU A 104 -6.89 -2.01 -11.18
N ASN A 105 -6.14 -1.92 -12.27
CA ASN A 105 -6.32 -0.87 -13.27
C ASN A 105 -7.71 -0.93 -13.93
N THR A 106 -8.21 -2.13 -14.21
CA THR A 106 -9.56 -2.34 -14.73
C THR A 106 -10.62 -1.93 -13.73
N THR A 107 -10.41 -2.23 -12.45
CA THR A 107 -11.32 -1.84 -11.37
C THR A 107 -11.34 -0.34 -11.18
N MET A 108 -10.17 0.32 -11.08
CA MET A 108 -10.07 1.79 -10.95
C MET A 108 -10.78 2.54 -12.08
N ARG A 109 -10.74 2.03 -13.32
CA ARG A 109 -11.47 2.62 -14.47
C ARG A 109 -12.99 2.65 -14.29
N ARG A 110 -13.56 1.85 -13.38
CA ARG A 110 -14.99 1.81 -13.06
C ARG A 110 -15.40 2.86 -12.03
N TYR A 111 -14.44 3.52 -11.39
CA TYR A 111 -14.68 4.52 -10.34
C TYR A 111 -14.39 5.93 -10.84
N ARG A 112 -15.15 6.90 -10.32
CA ARG A 112 -14.79 8.32 -10.41
C ARG A 112 -13.84 8.65 -9.26
N LEU A 113 -12.54 8.61 -9.53
CA LEU A 113 -11.53 8.87 -8.51
C LEU A 113 -11.51 10.36 -8.12
N PRO A 114 -11.59 10.71 -6.82
CA PRO A 114 -11.54 12.10 -6.37
C PRO A 114 -10.14 12.74 -6.54
N HIS A 115 -9.10 11.92 -6.62
CA HIS A 115 -7.71 12.29 -6.84
C HIS A 115 -6.97 11.15 -7.57
N PRO A 116 -5.78 11.41 -8.15
CA PRO A 116 -4.99 10.35 -8.78
C PRO A 116 -4.62 9.24 -7.78
N ILE A 117 -4.96 8.01 -8.12
CA ILE A 117 -4.55 6.79 -7.39
C ILE A 117 -3.79 5.90 -8.37
N ARG A 118 -2.61 5.42 -7.97
CA ARG A 118 -1.77 4.54 -8.80
C ARG A 118 -1.77 3.13 -8.24
N ALA A 119 -1.89 2.12 -9.10
CA ALA A 119 -1.58 0.74 -8.71
C ALA A 119 -0.09 0.46 -8.96
N THR A 120 0.63 0.01 -7.94
CA THR A 120 2.05 -0.29 -8.01
C THR A 120 2.32 -1.73 -7.56
N PRO A 121 3.27 -2.41 -8.20
CA PRO A 121 3.68 -3.74 -7.79
C PRO A 121 4.80 -3.69 -6.75
N TRP A 122 4.68 -4.51 -5.72
CA TRP A 122 5.69 -4.77 -4.71
C TRP A 122 6.15 -6.24 -4.80
N PRO A 123 7.45 -6.53 -4.56
CA PRO A 123 8.55 -5.58 -4.42
C PRO A 123 8.91 -4.86 -5.74
N PRO A 124 9.60 -3.70 -5.69
CA PRO A 124 10.10 -3.01 -6.87
C PRO A 124 11.06 -3.86 -7.72
N ARG A 125 11.06 -3.68 -9.05
CA ARG A 125 11.85 -4.51 -10.01
C ARG A 125 13.35 -4.55 -9.74
N ASN A 126 13.92 -3.46 -9.19
CA ASN A 126 15.35 -3.31 -8.89
C ASN A 126 15.76 -3.96 -7.56
N ASN A 127 14.79 -4.36 -6.73
CA ASN A 127 15.03 -5.00 -5.44
C ASN A 127 14.91 -6.54 -5.54
N ARG A 128 15.17 -7.09 -6.72
CA ARG A 128 15.17 -8.56 -6.99
C ARG A 128 16.44 -9.26 -6.48
N SER A 129 17.39 -8.54 -5.89
CA SER A 129 18.60 -9.13 -5.32
C SER A 129 18.26 -9.89 -4.03
N GLY A 130 18.02 -11.21 -4.15
CA GLY A 130 18.25 -12.17 -3.08
C GLY A 130 17.40 -12.06 -1.81
N ARG A 131 16.34 -11.24 -1.78
CA ARG A 131 15.29 -11.35 -0.76
C ARG A 131 14.49 -12.62 -1.05
N GLY A 132 15.00 -13.73 -0.51
CA GLY A 132 14.44 -15.05 -0.71
C GLY A 132 12.96 -15.09 -0.35
N ARG A 133 12.26 -15.97 -1.04
CA ARG A 133 10.87 -16.40 -0.76
C ARG A 133 10.69 -16.93 0.68
N ASP A 134 11.79 -17.07 1.43
CA ASP A 134 11.90 -17.99 2.56
C ASP A 134 12.17 -17.33 3.92
N ASP A 135 12.10 -16.01 4.06
CA ASP A 135 12.19 -15.38 5.39
C ASP A 135 11.20 -14.23 5.59
N ALA A 136 9.93 -14.60 5.79
CA ALA A 136 8.86 -13.68 6.17
C ALA A 136 9.20 -12.87 7.44
N MET A 137 10.02 -13.43 8.34
CA MET A 137 10.47 -12.72 9.54
C MET A 137 11.49 -11.65 9.19
N ALA A 138 12.46 -11.93 8.32
CA ALA A 138 13.39 -10.91 7.82
C ALA A 138 12.67 -9.78 7.07
N HIS A 139 11.63 -10.10 6.29
CA HIS A 139 10.82 -9.08 5.62
C HIS A 139 10.03 -8.23 6.62
N SER A 140 9.57 -8.83 7.73
CA SER A 140 8.81 -8.17 8.78
C SER A 140 9.66 -7.41 9.80
N ALA A 141 10.99 -7.64 9.84
CA ALA A 141 11.87 -7.12 10.88
C ALA A 141 11.78 -5.60 11.04
N LYS A 142 11.70 -4.83 9.94
CA LYS A 142 11.54 -3.37 9.99
C LYS A 142 10.20 -2.95 10.58
N LEU A 143 9.11 -3.61 10.19
CA LEU A 143 7.78 -3.34 10.73
C LEU A 143 7.72 -3.64 12.23
N ILE A 144 8.25 -4.80 12.64
CA ILE A 144 8.30 -5.24 14.05
C ILE A 144 9.08 -4.22 14.88
N GLN A 145 10.30 -3.89 14.47
CA GLN A 145 11.13 -2.89 15.15
C GLN A 145 10.41 -1.53 15.25
N GLY A 146 9.66 -1.16 14.21
CA GLY A 146 8.91 0.08 14.19
C GLY A 146 7.77 0.11 15.19
N LEU A 147 7.03 -0.99 15.34
CA LEU A 147 5.97 -1.14 16.33
C LEU A 147 6.53 -1.14 17.77
N GLU A 148 7.70 -1.73 17.97
CA GLU A 148 8.39 -1.73 19.28
C GLU A 148 8.85 -0.33 19.69
N THR A 149 9.35 0.46 18.74
CA THR A 149 9.94 1.79 18.98
C THR A 149 8.97 2.95 18.81
N GLY A 150 7.73 2.66 18.39
CA GLY A 150 6.70 3.68 18.15
C GLY A 150 6.93 4.52 16.89
N THR A 151 7.79 4.08 15.98
CA THR A 151 7.89 4.65 14.61
C THR A 151 6.84 4.05 13.67
N VAL A 152 6.21 2.95 14.08
CA VAL A 152 4.94 2.44 13.53
C VAL A 152 3.91 2.42 14.64
N ARG A 153 2.69 2.90 14.37
CA ARG A 153 1.60 2.99 15.36
C ARG A 153 0.27 2.53 14.78
N LEU A 154 -0.65 2.12 15.65
CA LEU A 154 -2.02 1.76 15.28
C LEU A 154 -3.00 2.85 15.69
N VAL A 155 -3.99 3.15 14.84
CA VAL A 155 -5.13 4.02 15.21
C VAL A 155 -6.31 3.16 15.65
N GLY A 156 -6.84 3.46 16.84
CA GLY A 156 -7.90 2.67 17.44
C GLY A 156 -7.47 1.23 17.63
N HIS A 157 -8.42 0.31 17.66
CA HIS A 157 -8.16 -1.14 17.69
C HIS A 157 -8.42 -1.77 16.32
N LEU A 158 -7.52 -2.65 15.90
CA LEU A 158 -7.61 -3.47 14.70
C LEU A 158 -7.58 -4.95 15.14
N PRO A 159 -8.70 -5.51 15.66
CA PRO A 159 -8.66 -6.77 16.41
C PRO A 159 -8.15 -7.97 15.62
N SER A 160 -8.46 -8.04 14.31
CA SER A 160 -7.97 -9.10 13.43
C SER A 160 -6.46 -9.02 13.27
N PHE A 161 -5.95 -7.86 12.82
CA PHE A 161 -4.53 -7.57 12.74
C PHE A 161 -3.79 -7.82 14.06
N GLU A 162 -4.26 -7.25 15.17
CA GLU A 162 -3.62 -7.37 16.49
C GLU A 162 -3.61 -8.83 16.98
N GLY A 163 -4.71 -9.55 16.77
CA GLY A 163 -4.83 -10.96 17.11
C GLY A 163 -3.86 -11.83 16.32
N GLN A 164 -3.69 -11.56 15.03
CA GLN A 164 -2.75 -12.28 14.16
C GLN A 164 -1.30 -11.93 14.49
N ALA A 165 -0.99 -10.63 14.65
CA ALA A 165 0.33 -10.14 15.00
C ALA A 165 0.85 -10.71 16.34
N THR A 166 0.02 -10.71 17.38
CA THR A 166 0.46 -11.17 18.71
C THR A 166 0.62 -12.70 18.82
N ARG A 167 0.05 -13.46 17.89
CA ARG A 167 0.04 -14.94 17.88
C ARG A 167 1.00 -15.55 16.87
N TRP A 168 1.33 -14.84 15.80
CA TRP A 168 2.24 -15.31 14.77
C TRP A 168 3.60 -15.66 15.35
N GLN A 169 4.25 -16.68 14.77
CA GLN A 169 5.58 -17.16 15.14
C GLN A 169 6.39 -17.38 13.86
N ALA A 170 7.72 -17.25 13.95
CA ALA A 170 8.61 -17.33 12.79
C ALA A 170 8.50 -18.62 11.95
N THR A 171 8.08 -19.73 12.57
CA THR A 171 7.92 -21.04 11.91
C THR A 171 6.57 -21.20 11.21
N GLN A 172 5.65 -20.25 11.35
CA GLN A 172 4.31 -20.28 10.77
C GLN A 172 4.26 -19.45 9.48
N HIS A 173 3.32 -19.80 8.61
CA HIS A 173 2.94 -18.95 7.49
C HIS A 173 2.60 -17.54 8.00
N GLN A 174 3.14 -16.52 7.32
CA GLN A 174 2.86 -15.14 7.65
C GLN A 174 1.38 -14.85 7.38
N PRO A 175 0.65 -14.27 8.35
CA PRO A 175 -0.72 -13.87 8.08
C PRO A 175 -0.79 -12.74 7.04
N ASP A 176 -1.75 -12.82 6.12
CA ASP A 176 -1.82 -11.93 4.94
C ASP A 176 -1.94 -10.44 5.35
N CYS A 177 -2.64 -10.15 6.45
CA CYS A 177 -2.75 -8.78 6.98
C CYS A 177 -1.40 -8.21 7.46
N ILE A 178 -0.50 -9.08 7.95
CA ILE A 178 0.85 -8.68 8.36
C ILE A 178 1.72 -8.47 7.13
N ALA A 179 1.64 -9.34 6.13
CA ALA A 179 2.32 -9.16 4.85
C ALA A 179 1.91 -7.83 4.19
N ALA A 180 0.61 -7.55 4.12
CA ALA A 180 0.10 -6.27 3.63
C ALA A 180 0.62 -5.07 4.46
N ALA A 181 0.72 -5.17 5.80
CA ALA A 181 1.29 -4.12 6.62
C ALA A 181 2.81 -3.92 6.36
N VAL A 182 3.56 -4.99 6.08
CA VAL A 182 4.97 -4.92 5.67
C VAL A 182 5.11 -4.17 4.35
N ILE A 183 4.27 -4.47 3.36
CA ILE A 183 4.23 -3.77 2.08
C ILE A 183 3.95 -2.28 2.29
N ALA A 184 2.90 -1.96 3.07
CA ALA A 184 2.54 -0.58 3.36
C ALA A 184 3.69 0.19 4.00
N HIS A 185 4.32 -0.41 5.01
CA HIS A 185 5.49 0.16 5.67
C HIS A 185 6.65 0.39 4.69
N ASP A 186 7.04 -0.62 3.91
CA ASP A 186 8.15 -0.53 2.97
C ASP A 186 7.92 0.56 1.91
N VAL A 187 6.70 0.67 1.39
CA VAL A 187 6.31 1.71 0.41
C VAL A 187 6.36 3.12 1.02
N LEU A 188 5.90 3.27 2.27
CA LEU A 188 5.90 4.56 2.96
C LEU A 188 7.32 4.99 3.38
N THR A 189 8.18 4.06 3.80
CA THR A 189 9.53 4.40 4.29
C THR A 189 10.59 4.47 3.19
N ASN A 190 10.45 3.74 2.08
CA ASN A 190 11.45 3.72 1.00
C ASN A 190 11.12 4.68 -0.16
N GLY A 191 10.15 5.58 0.03
CA GLY A 191 9.86 6.65 -0.93
C GLY A 191 9.42 6.13 -2.30
N GLY A 192 8.20 5.59 -2.41
CA GLY A 192 7.55 5.48 -3.71
C GLY A 192 7.51 6.86 -4.38
N GLN A 193 7.86 6.96 -5.67
CA GLN A 193 7.98 8.22 -6.41
C GLN A 193 6.83 9.19 -6.09
N VAL A 194 7.14 10.30 -5.41
CA VAL A 194 6.22 11.43 -5.30
C VAL A 194 6.11 12.04 -6.69
N SER A 195 5.07 11.67 -7.43
CA SER A 195 4.77 12.35 -8.69
C SER A 195 4.00 13.63 -8.37
N PHE A 196 4.68 14.76 -8.36
CA PHE A 196 3.99 16.05 -8.46
C PHE A 196 3.37 16.13 -9.85
N VAL A 197 2.04 16.17 -9.93
CA VAL A 197 1.36 16.55 -11.18
C VAL A 197 1.27 18.07 -11.16
N SER A 198 2.21 18.74 -11.82
CA SER A 198 2.15 20.18 -12.01
C SER A 198 1.15 20.53 -13.14
N PRO A 199 0.37 21.62 -13.04
CA PRO A 199 -0.44 22.13 -14.14
C PRO A 199 0.35 22.32 -15.45
N ILE A 200 1.66 22.59 -15.35
CA ILE A 200 2.57 22.70 -16.50
C ILE A 200 2.72 21.37 -17.26
N ASP A 201 2.70 20.23 -16.58
CA ASP A 201 2.84 18.93 -17.25
C ASP A 201 1.56 18.54 -18.01
N ARG A 202 0.40 19.03 -17.54
CA ARG A 202 -0.88 18.90 -18.26
C ARG A 202 -0.93 19.80 -19.49
N ALA A 203 -0.38 21.02 -19.40
CA ALA A 203 -0.25 21.93 -20.55
C ALA A 203 0.70 21.37 -21.62
N ARG A 204 1.84 20.76 -21.21
CA ARG A 204 2.80 20.13 -22.12
C ARG A 204 2.23 18.91 -22.86
N ARG A 205 1.36 18.11 -22.22
CA ARG A 205 0.68 16.98 -22.87
C ARG A 205 -0.41 17.40 -23.86
N GLY A 206 -0.94 18.61 -23.75
CA GLY A 206 -1.90 19.16 -24.73
C GLY A 206 -1.24 19.78 -25.97
N MET A 207 0.09 19.93 -25.98
CA MET A 207 0.80 20.78 -26.95
C MET A 207 1.40 20.04 -28.16
N PHE A 208 1.06 18.77 -28.34
CA PHE A 208 1.38 18.00 -29.56
C PHE A 208 0.11 17.44 -30.20
N SER A 209 -0.78 18.35 -30.59
CA SER A 209 -1.55 18.10 -31.81
C SER A 209 -1.01 19.07 -32.84
N GLU A 210 -0.41 18.55 -33.92
CA GLU A 210 -0.09 19.38 -35.07
C GLU A 210 -1.37 20.13 -35.48
N PRO A 211 -1.30 21.45 -35.74
CA PRO A 211 -2.46 22.20 -36.20
C PRO A 211 -3.06 21.51 -37.43
N PRO A 212 -4.37 21.21 -37.46
CA PRO A 212 -4.98 20.51 -38.59
C PRO A 212 -4.76 21.31 -39.88
N ALA A 213 -4.53 20.60 -41.00
CA ALA A 213 -4.01 21.15 -42.26
C ALA A 213 -4.80 22.31 -42.89
N TRP A 214 -6.04 22.56 -42.45
CA TRP A 214 -6.81 23.72 -42.89
C TRP A 214 -6.37 25.04 -42.22
N MET A 215 -5.66 24.99 -41.08
CA MET A 215 -5.08 26.15 -40.40
C MET A 215 -3.73 26.60 -41.01
N THR A 216 -3.09 25.79 -41.86
CA THR A 216 -1.79 26.12 -42.47
C THR A 216 -1.89 26.68 -43.88
N ARG A 217 -3.10 26.90 -44.41
CA ARG A 217 -3.29 27.42 -45.76
C ARG A 217 -3.05 28.93 -45.79
N ARG A 218 -1.93 29.35 -46.40
CA ARG A 218 -1.68 30.75 -46.74
C ARG A 218 -2.73 31.23 -47.76
N ILE A 219 -3.47 32.28 -47.42
CA ILE A 219 -4.31 33.02 -48.35
C ILE A 219 -3.47 34.17 -48.91
N GLY A 220 -3.30 34.20 -50.23
CA GLY A 220 -2.62 35.25 -51.00
C GLY A 220 -1.63 34.63 -52.00
N GLY A 221 -1.67 34.90 -53.30
CA GLY A 221 -2.50 35.80 -54.09
C GLY A 221 -2.01 35.75 -55.55
N GLY A 222 -2.78 36.33 -56.48
CA GLY A 222 -2.41 36.49 -57.89
C GLY A 222 -2.93 35.38 -58.80
#